data_AF-A0A1L6J7Y9-F1
#
_entry.id   AF-A0A1L6J7Y9-F1
#
_cell.length_a   1.000
_cell.length_b   1.000
_cell.length_c   1.000
_cell.angle_alpha   90.00
_cell.angle_beta   90.00
_cell.angle_gamma   90.00
#
_symmetry.space_group_name_H-M   'P 1'
#
loop_
_entity.id
_entity.type
_entity.pdbx_description
1 polymer ?
#
loop_
_entity_poly.entity_id
_entity_poly.type
_entity_poly.pdbx_seq_one_letter_code
_entity_poly.pdbx_strand_id
1 'polypeptide(L)' 'MNAPAKLKAGYPTKAKIKAAVEVARELHLDVAGFTVSPDGSIHVFESRAQPQPGNAFDQYEGEL' A
#
# COMPACT_ATOMS: atom_id res chain seq x y z
N MET A 1 -13.31 -8.13 28.01
CA MET A 1 -12.28 -8.49 27.01
C MET A 1 -12.98 -8.62 25.66
N ASN A 2 -12.73 -7.72 24.71
CA ASN A 2 -13.36 -7.80 23.39
C ASN A 2 -12.76 -8.98 22.61
N ALA A 3 -13.61 -9.88 22.13
CA ALA A 3 -13.19 -10.98 21.27
C ALA A 3 -12.56 -10.42 19.98
N PRO A 4 -11.46 -11.01 19.46
CA PRO A 4 -10.90 -10.58 18.19
C PRO A 4 -11.94 -10.77 17.09
N ALA A 5 -12.18 -9.73 16.30
CA ALA A 5 -13.07 -9.81 15.14
C ALA A 5 -12.64 -11.01 14.28
N LYS A 6 -13.57 -11.94 14.02
CA LYS A 6 -13.32 -13.07 13.11
C LYS A 6 -12.84 -12.49 11.77
N LEU A 7 -11.58 -12.76 11.43
CA LEU A 7 -11.02 -12.36 10.14
C LEU A 7 -11.90 -12.95 9.03
N LYS A 8 -12.37 -12.11 8.11
CA LYS A 8 -13.13 -12.56 6.94
C LYS A 8 -12.27 -13.58 6.18
N ALA A 9 -12.87 -14.70 5.79
CA ALA A 9 -12.21 -15.70 4.95
C ALA A 9 -11.66 -15.01 3.69
N GLY A 10 -10.34 -15.06 3.49
CA GLY A 10 -9.63 -14.34 2.42
C GLY A 10 -8.72 -13.22 2.93
N TYR A 11 -9.01 -12.59 4.06
CA TYR A 11 -8.18 -11.47 4.54
C TYR A 11 -6.80 -11.97 5.02
N PRO A 12 -5.68 -11.37 4.57
CA PRO A 12 -4.34 -11.80 4.91
C PRO A 12 -4.06 -11.62 6.40
N THR A 13 -3.31 -12.57 6.95
CA THR A 13 -2.81 -12.47 8.32
C THR A 13 -1.66 -11.47 8.41
N LYS A 14 -1.35 -11.01 9.62
CA LYS A 14 -0.17 -10.17 9.88
C LYS A 14 1.12 -10.78 9.31
N ALA A 15 1.28 -12.10 9.39
CA ALA A 15 2.44 -12.80 8.86
C ALA A 15 2.54 -12.68 7.33
N LYS A 16 1.43 -12.80 6.60
CA LYS A 16 1.39 -12.64 5.13
C LYS A 16 1.76 -11.22 4.71
N ILE A 17 1.21 -10.21 5.41
CA ILE A 17 1.52 -8.80 5.15
C ILE A 17 3.01 -8.53 5.37
N LYS A 18 3.56 -9.01 6.50
CA LYS A 18 4.99 -8.84 6.82
C LYS A 18 5.87 -9.46 5.72
N ALA A 19 5.59 -10.70 5.32
CA ALA A 19 6.34 -11.37 4.27
C ALA A 19 6.28 -10.61 2.93
N ALA A 20 5.10 -10.11 2.53
CA ALA A 20 4.97 -9.34 1.30
C ALA A 20 5.81 -8.05 1.30
N VAL A 21 5.82 -7.32 2.43
CA VAL A 21 6.63 -6.10 2.59
C VAL A 21 8.13 -6.42 2.62
N GLU A 22 8.53 -7.50 3.29
CA GLU A 22 9.94 -7.94 3.33
C GLU A 22 10.45 -8.30 1.95
N VAL A 23 9.71 -9.12 1.19
CA VAL A 23 10.04 -9.46 -0.20
C VAL A 23 10.16 -8.23 -1.08
N ALA A 24 9.24 -7.26 -0.95
CA ALA A 24 9.33 -6.01 -1.71
C ALA A 24 10.64 -5.23 -1.43
N ARG A 25 11.06 -5.17 -0.16
CA ARG A 25 12.33 -4.54 0.24
C ARG A 25 13.55 -5.31 -0.25
N GLU A 26 13.51 -6.64 -0.23
CA GLU A 26 14.57 -7.51 -0.77
C GLU A 26 14.75 -7.32 -2.28
N LEU A 27 13.67 -6.99 -2.99
CA LEU A 27 13.67 -6.60 -4.40
C LEU A 27 14.04 -5.12 -4.63
N HIS A 28 14.59 -4.45 -3.62
CA HIS A 28 15.02 -3.05 -3.66
C HIS A 28 13.91 -2.02 -3.95
N LEU A 29 12.65 -2.36 -3.66
CA LEU A 29 11.56 -1.38 -3.70
C LEU A 29 11.60 -0.50 -2.44
N ASP A 30 11.43 0.81 -2.62
CA ASP A 30 11.25 1.76 -1.53
C ASP A 30 9.78 1.72 -1.09
N VAL A 31 9.48 0.90 -0.08
CA VAL A 31 8.09 0.66 0.34
C VAL A 31 7.53 1.85 1.12
N ALA A 32 6.62 2.60 0.50
CA ALA A 32 5.86 3.69 1.13
C ALA A 32 4.72 3.18 2.04
N GLY A 33 4.13 2.05 1.67
CA GLY A 33 2.97 1.50 2.38
C GLY A 33 2.39 0.26 1.69
N PHE A 34 1.25 -0.20 2.20
CA PHE A 34 0.50 -1.30 1.60
C PHE A 34 -1.01 -1.12 1.79
N THR A 35 -1.79 -1.72 0.91
CA THR A 35 -3.25 -1.87 1.05
C THR A 35 -3.65 -3.31 0.88
N VAL A 36 -4.76 -3.68 1.50
CA VAL A 36 -5.35 -5.01 1.38
C VAL A 36 -6.72 -4.87 0.73
N SER A 37 -6.89 -5.54 -0.40
CA SER A 37 -8.15 -5.55 -1.14
C SER A 37 -9.18 -6.48 -0.47
N PRO A 38 -10.49 -6.29 -0.70
CA PRO A 38 -11.53 -7.12 -0.07
C PRO A 38 -11.43 -8.62 -0.41
N ASP A 39 -10.80 -8.96 -1.53
CA ASP A 39 -10.50 -10.32 -1.99
C ASP A 39 -9.29 -10.95 -1.25
N GLY A 40 -8.56 -10.17 -0.45
CA GLY A 40 -7.38 -10.58 0.29
C GLY A 40 -6.05 -10.28 -0.38
N SER A 41 -6.06 -9.67 -1.57
CA SER A 41 -4.84 -9.30 -2.29
C SER A 41 -4.07 -8.19 -1.57
N ILE A 42 -2.74 -8.33 -1.48
CA ILE A 42 -1.85 -7.34 -0.84
C ILE A 42 -1.17 -6.52 -1.94
N HIS A 43 -1.38 -5.21 -1.93
CA HIS A 43 -0.74 -4.27 -2.84
C HIS A 43 0.31 -3.47 -2.06
N VAL A 44 1.56 -3.48 -2.51
CA VAL A 44 2.66 -2.72 -1.92
C VAL A 44 2.93 -1.50 -2.78
N PHE A 45 3.06 -0.33 -2.17
CA PHE A 45 3.32 0.93 -2.87
C PHE A 45 4.80 1.27 -2.82
N GLU A 46 5.35 1.57 -3.98
CA GLU A 46 6.71 2.06 -4.14
C GLU A 46 6.71 3.59 -4.15
N SER A 47 7.56 4.20 -3.31
CA SER A 47 7.58 5.64 -3.04
C SER A 47 7.83 6.50 -4.28
N ARG A 48 8.61 6.00 -5.24
CA ARG A 48 9.03 6.74 -6.44
C ARG A 48 8.05 6.57 -7.61
N ALA A 49 7.22 5.54 -7.58
CA ALA A 49 6.16 5.27 -8.52
C ALA A 49 4.87 6.02 -8.18
N GLN A 50 4.78 6.60 -6.97
CA GLN A 50 3.69 7.51 -6.62
C GLN A 50 3.87 8.81 -7.40
N PRO A 51 2.86 9.26 -8.17
CA PRO A 51 2.91 10.60 -8.74
C PRO A 51 3.04 11.59 -7.58
N GLN A 52 4.07 12.45 -7.65
CA GLN A 52 4.15 13.56 -6.71
C GLN A 52 2.85 14.34 -6.83
N PRO A 53 2.14 14.60 -5.72
CA PRO A 53 1.00 15.49 -5.77
C PRO A 53 1.54 16.84 -6.24
N GLY A 54 1.30 17.16 -7.51
CA GLY A 54 1.61 18.47 -8.06
C GLY A 54 0.94 19.50 -7.16
N ASN A 55 1.71 20.49 -6.74
CA ASN A 55 1.18 21.69 -6.14
C ASN A 55 0.01 22.18 -7.00
N ALA A 56 -1.14 22.48 -6.39
CA ALA A 56 -2.33 22.94 -7.13
C ALA A 56 -2.04 24.19 -7.99
N PHE A 57 -1.02 24.97 -7.61
CA PHE A 57 -0.52 26.10 -8.39
C PHE A 57 0.21 25.65 -9.67
N ASP A 58 1.00 24.58 -9.63
CA ASP A 58 1.74 24.07 -10.80
C ASP A 58 0.78 23.46 -11.83
N GLN A 59 -0.39 22.97 -11.39
CA GLN A 59 -1.46 22.48 -12.27
C GLN A 59 -2.20 23.63 -12.97
N TYR A 60 -2.28 24.81 -12.34
CA TYR A 60 -2.97 25.98 -12.88
C TYR A 60 -2.17 26.68 -13.99
N GLU A 61 -0.83 26.75 -13.88
CA GLU A 61 0.00 27.37 -14.93
C GLU A 61 0.10 26.55 -16.22
N GLY A 62 -0.21 25.24 -16.18
CA GLY A 62 -0.21 24.38 -17.37
C GLY A 62 -1.46 24.53 -18.27
N GLU A 63 -2.50 25.22 -17.81
CA GLU A 63 -3.76 25.44 -18.53
C GLU A 63 -3.89 26.84 -19.17
N LEU A 64 -2.86 27.69 -19.03
CA LEU A 64 -2.75 29.03 -19.65
C LEU A 64 -1.82 29.02 -20.87
#